data_AF-A0A972QA15-F1
#
_entry.id   AF-A0A972QA15-F1
#
_cell.length_a   1.000
_cell.length_b   1.000
_cell.length_c   1.000
_cell.angle_alpha   90.00
_cell.angle_beta   90.00
_cell.angle_gamma   90.00
#
_symmetry.space_group_name_H-M   'P 1'
#
loop_
_entity.id
_entity.type
_entity.pdbx_description
1 polymer ?
#
loop_
_entity_poly.entity_id
_entity_poly.type
_entity_poly.pdbx_seq_one_letter_code
_entity_poly.pdbx_strand_id
1 'polypeptide(L)'
;MYSESEIIIEFLNFITKMGDLHSLWFVEVSAKPVDEIIRKHNLDAEKDIWIFKTANSPFEAKRIYEYFTGFIGTDGVYSNNDNEPKNIFMFRKDRPITNNG
;
A
#
# COMPACT_ATOMS: atom_id res chain seq x y z
N MET A 1 11.85 -3.33 11.53
CA MET A 1 10.38 -3.47 11.63
C MET A 1 9.88 -2.19 12.28
N TYR A 2 8.74 -1.67 11.82
CA TYR A 2 8.20 -0.39 12.28
C TYR A 2 6.94 -0.66 13.10
N SER A 3 6.66 0.19 14.10
CA SER A 3 5.39 0.18 14.80
C SER A 3 4.24 0.59 13.88
N GLU A 4 3.03 0.21 14.25
CA GLU A 4 1.81 0.58 13.54
C GLU A 4 1.69 2.09 13.29
N SER A 5 1.90 2.90 14.32
CA SER A 5 1.80 4.35 14.21
C SER A 5 2.86 4.95 13.29
N GLU A 6 4.08 4.42 13.31
CA GLU A 6 5.15 4.87 12.40
C GLU A 6 4.78 4.61 10.95
N ILE A 7 4.28 3.41 10.63
CA ILE A 7 3.87 3.07 9.26
C ILE A 7 2.69 3.93 8.82
N ILE A 8 1.67 4.11 9.67
CA ILE A 8 0.51 4.95 9.35
C ILE A 8 0.94 6.38 9.06
N ILE A 9 1.77 6.99 9.92
CA ILE A 9 2.24 8.36 9.74
C ILE A 9 3.06 8.49 8.46
N GLU A 10 3.97 7.54 8.20
CA GLU A 10 4.82 7.56 7.01
C GLU A 10 3.98 7.46 5.72
N PHE A 11 2.98 6.58 5.71
CA PHE A 11 2.11 6.38 4.54
C PHE A 11 1.19 7.60 4.31
N LEU A 12 0.63 8.19 5.37
CA LEU A 12 -0.15 9.42 5.25
C LEU A 12 0.69 10.59 4.72
N ASN A 13 1.91 10.74 5.23
CA ASN A 13 2.85 11.75 4.75
C ASN A 13 3.21 11.50 3.27
N PHE A 14 3.37 10.23 2.88
CA PHE A 14 3.64 9.85 1.49
C PHE A 14 2.49 10.23 0.55
N ILE A 15 1.24 9.88 0.90
CA ILE A 15 0.04 10.27 0.14
C ILE A 15 -0.05 11.79 0.03
N THR A 16 0.09 12.48 1.16
CA THR A 16 -0.03 13.95 1.24
C THR A 16 1.01 14.64 0.38
N LYS A 17 2.25 14.14 0.37
CA LYS A 17 3.35 14.68 -0.44
C LYS A 17 3.06 14.63 -1.94
N MET A 18 2.28 13.66 -2.40
CA MET A 18 1.91 13.52 -3.81
C MET A 18 0.67 14.34 -4.20
N GLY A 19 -0.13 14.79 -3.22
CA GLY A 19 -1.28 15.68 -3.44
C GLY A 19 -2.46 15.02 -4.15
N ASP A 20 -2.54 13.69 -4.16
CA ASP A 20 -3.61 12.93 -4.82
C ASP A 20 -4.76 12.58 -3.84
N LEU A 21 -5.95 12.34 -4.39
CA LEU A 21 -7.09 11.84 -3.61
C LEU A 21 -6.77 10.46 -3.02
N HIS A 22 -7.20 10.21 -1.78
CA HIS A 22 -6.98 8.92 -1.09
C HIS A 22 -7.54 7.73 -1.88
N SER A 23 -8.66 7.92 -2.58
CA SER A 23 -9.28 6.89 -3.42
C SER A 23 -8.46 6.52 -4.66
N LEU A 24 -7.39 7.24 -4.97
CA LEU A 24 -6.43 6.87 -6.03
C LEU A 24 -5.34 5.94 -5.51
N TRP A 25 -5.32 5.62 -4.22
CA TRP A 25 -4.31 4.76 -3.61
C TRP A 25 -4.85 3.35 -3.39
N PHE A 26 -3.95 2.38 -3.42
CA PHE A 26 -4.22 0.99 -3.14
C PHE A 26 -3.23 0.48 -2.09
N VAL A 27 -3.73 -0.25 -1.09
CA VAL A 27 -2.93 -0.89 -0.05
C VAL A 27 -3.07 -2.40 -0.13
N GLU A 28 -1.94 -3.11 -0.28
CA GLU A 28 -1.87 -4.56 -0.20
C GLU A 28 -1.13 -4.99 1.06
N VAL A 29 -1.72 -5.95 1.79
CA VAL A 29 -1.03 -6.68 2.86
C VAL A 29 -0.84 -8.14 2.47
N SER A 30 0.41 -8.61 2.55
CA SER A 30 0.83 -9.95 2.11
C SER A 30 2.06 -10.44 2.88
N ALA A 31 2.38 -11.73 2.79
CA ALA A 31 3.68 -12.29 3.19
C ALA A 31 4.70 -12.31 2.03
N LYS A 32 4.25 -12.00 0.81
CA LYS A 32 5.07 -12.04 -0.40
C LYS A 32 6.16 -10.97 -0.40
N PRO A 33 7.30 -11.24 -1.08
CA PRO A 33 8.33 -10.24 -1.28
C PRO A 33 7.85 -9.10 -2.18
N VAL A 34 8.45 -7.91 -2.03
CA VAL A 34 8.07 -6.70 -2.77
C VAL A 34 8.10 -6.89 -4.29
N ASP A 35 9.11 -7.59 -4.82
CA ASP A 35 9.24 -7.84 -6.26
C ASP A 35 8.07 -8.65 -6.84
N GLU A 36 7.49 -9.55 -6.04
CA GLU A 36 6.32 -10.31 -6.47
C GLU A 36 5.07 -9.42 -6.52
N ILE A 37 4.94 -8.49 -5.56
CA ILE A 37 3.82 -7.53 -5.51
C ILE A 37 3.91 -6.55 -6.68
N ILE A 38 5.10 -6.01 -6.96
CA ILE A 38 5.37 -5.14 -8.11
C ILE A 38 4.96 -5.85 -9.41
N ARG A 39 5.44 -7.09 -9.62
CA ARG A 39 5.08 -7.89 -10.80
C ARG A 39 3.58 -8.21 -10.86
N LYS A 40 2.94 -8.54 -9.74
CA LYS A 40 1.51 -8.86 -9.66
C LYS A 40 0.65 -7.68 -10.11
N HIS A 41 1.02 -6.46 -9.73
CA HIS A 41 0.31 -5.23 -10.08
C HIS A 41 0.81 -4.56 -11.36
N ASN A 42 1.76 -5.19 -12.06
CA ASN A 42 2.39 -4.66 -13.27
C ASN A 42 2.96 -3.25 -13.06
N LEU A 43 3.56 -3.01 -11.89
CA LEU A 43 4.18 -1.74 -11.56
C LEU A 43 5.60 -1.67 -12.15
N ASP A 44 5.96 -0.49 -12.63
CA ASP A 44 7.34 -0.12 -12.95
C ASP A 44 8.03 0.39 -11.67
N ALA A 45 8.96 -0.40 -11.14
CA ALA A 45 9.64 -0.11 -9.87
C ALA A 45 10.34 1.27 -9.84
N GLU A 46 10.74 1.79 -11.02
CA GLU A 46 11.45 3.07 -11.14
C GLU A 46 10.53 4.24 -11.45
N LYS A 47 9.41 4.01 -12.14
CA LYS A 47 8.51 5.08 -12.60
C LYS A 47 7.27 5.27 -11.72
N ASP A 48 6.77 4.19 -11.12
CA ASP A 48 5.53 4.24 -10.37
C ASP A 48 5.72 4.73 -8.94
N ILE A 49 4.67 5.32 -8.39
CA ILE A 49 4.68 5.89 -7.05
C ILE A 49 4.21 4.83 -6.06
N TRP A 50 5.15 4.30 -5.27
CA TRP A 50 4.86 3.27 -4.28
C TRP A 50 5.78 3.40 -3.04
N ILE A 51 5.35 2.77 -1.95
CA ILE A 51 6.09 2.64 -0.70
C ILE A 51 5.83 1.26 -0.07
N PHE A 52 6.84 0.72 0.60
CA PHE A 52 6.79 -0.60 1.23
C PHE A 52 7.32 -0.53 2.66
N LYS A 53 6.62 -1.20 3.58
CA LYS A 53 7.04 -1.39 4.97
C LYS A 53 6.67 -2.78 5.50
N THR A 54 7.35 -3.19 6.55
CA THR A 54 7.05 -4.43 7.28
C THR A 54 6.70 -4.11 8.73
N ALA A 55 5.49 -4.50 9.14
CA ALA A 55 5.02 -4.41 10.53
C ALA A 55 5.66 -5.47 11.42
N ASN A 56 5.51 -5.34 12.74
CA ASN A 56 6.07 -6.32 13.69
C ASN A 56 5.25 -7.60 13.75
N SER A 57 3.96 -7.54 13.40
CA SER A 57 3.07 -8.71 13.41
C SER A 57 1.98 -8.63 12.33
N PRO A 58 1.38 -9.77 11.96
CA PRO A 58 0.21 -9.79 11.09
C PRO A 58 -0.99 -9.03 11.68
N PHE A 59 -1.11 -8.99 13.02
CA PHE A 59 -2.16 -8.25 13.69
C PHE A 59 -2.01 -6.73 13.48
N GLU A 60 -0.79 -6.20 13.62
CA GLU A 60 -0.49 -4.81 13.29
C GLU A 60 -0.73 -4.51 11.80
N ALA A 61 -0.27 -5.39 10.91
CA ALA A 61 -0.48 -5.22 9.46
C ALA A 61 -1.97 -5.16 9.11
N LYS A 62 -2.81 -5.97 9.78
CA LYS A 62 -4.26 -5.92 9.63
C LYS A 62 -4.86 -4.60 10.11
N ARG A 63 -4.45 -4.09 11.27
CA ARG A 63 -4.94 -2.79 11.77
C ARG A 63 -4.53 -1.63 10.85
N ILE A 64 -3.32 -1.66 10.30
CA ILE A 64 -2.86 -0.69 9.29
C ILE A 64 -3.74 -0.76 8.04
N TYR A 65 -4.01 -1.96 7.53
CA TYR A 65 -4.91 -2.16 6.39
C TYR A 65 -6.30 -1.59 6.66
N GLU A 66 -6.92 -1.95 7.79
CA GLU A 66 -8.25 -1.48 8.19
C GLU A 66 -8.28 0.05 8.36
N TYR A 67 -7.19 0.65 8.84
CA TYR A 67 -7.05 2.10 8.92
C TYR A 67 -7.14 2.75 7.53
N PHE A 68 -6.35 2.27 6.56
CA PHE A 68 -6.31 2.87 5.23
C PHE A 68 -7.59 2.64 4.42
N THR A 69 -8.12 1.42 4.41
CA THR A 69 -9.32 1.11 3.62
C THR A 69 -10.61 1.57 4.30
N GLY A 70 -10.67 1.51 5.63
CA GLY A 70 -11.89 1.82 6.40
C GLY A 70 -12.03 3.30 6.76
N PHE A 71 -10.95 3.97 7.16
CA PHE A 71 -11.00 5.36 7.64
C PHE A 71 -10.48 6.36 6.61
N ILE A 72 -9.38 6.06 5.92
CA ILE A 72 -8.76 6.98 4.96
C ILE A 72 -9.45 6.93 3.59
N GLY A 73 -10.00 5.78 3.21
CA GLY A 73 -10.74 5.58 1.96
C GLY A 73 -9.85 5.20 0.77
N THR A 74 -8.75 4.49 1.02
CA THR A 74 -7.99 3.83 -0.04
C THR A 74 -8.69 2.55 -0.49
N ASP A 75 -8.39 2.08 -1.70
CA ASP A 75 -8.68 0.68 -2.04
C ASP A 75 -7.65 -0.23 -1.36
N GLY A 76 -7.93 -1.53 -1.32
CA GLY A 76 -6.93 -2.48 -0.86
C GLY A 76 -7.32 -3.93 -0.92
N VAL A 77 -6.33 -4.78 -0.66
CA VAL A 77 -6.51 -6.22 -0.47
C VAL A 77 -5.68 -6.73 0.71
N TYR A 78 -6.29 -7.55 1.55
CA TYR A 78 -5.60 -8.26 2.62
C TYR A 78 -5.54 -9.75 2.28
N SER A 79 -4.33 -10.30 2.14
CA SER A 79 -4.13 -11.70 1.75
C SER A 79 -4.28 -12.62 2.95
N ASN A 80 -5.51 -13.10 3.21
CA ASN A 80 -5.81 -14.04 4.30
C ASN A 80 -5.21 -15.44 4.11
N ASN A 81 -4.76 -15.78 2.90
CA ASN A 81 -4.19 -17.10 2.58
C ASN A 81 -2.68 -17.19 2.83
N ASP A 82 -2.05 -16.08 3.19
CA ASP A 82 -0.62 -16.02 3.43
C ASP A 82 -0.31 -16.43 4.88
N ASN A 83 0.78 -17.19 5.08
CA ASN A 83 1.32 -17.40 6.43
C ASN A 83 2.01 -16.10 6.88
N GLU A 84 1.49 -15.50 7.95
CA GLU A 84 2.03 -14.28 8.57
C GLU A 84 2.15 -13.05 7.65
N PRO A 85 1.04 -12.53 7.09
CA PRO A 85 1.08 -11.37 6.21
C PRO A 85 1.40 -10.10 7.00
N LYS A 86 2.67 -9.67 6.95
CA LYS A 86 3.20 -8.51 7.69
C LYS A 86 3.77 -7.41 6.80
N ASN A 87 3.86 -7.66 5.49
CA ASN A 87 4.34 -6.67 4.54
C ASN A 87 3.17 -5.82 4.07
N ILE A 88 3.31 -4.51 4.17
CA ILE A 88 2.35 -3.52 3.70
C ILE A 88 2.97 -2.79 2.53
N PHE A 89 2.29 -2.87 1.39
CA PHE A 89 2.67 -2.21 0.16
C PHE A 89 1.57 -1.22 -0.22
N MET A 90 1.94 0.02 -0.50
CA MET A 90 1.00 1.04 -0.93
C MET A 90 1.49 1.69 -2.21
N PHE A 91 0.61 1.85 -3.17
CA PHE A 91 0.92 2.44 -4.47
C PHE A 91 -0.23 3.29 -4.97
N ARG A 92 0.10 4.26 -5.82
CA ARG A 92 -0.91 5.02 -6.54
C ARG A 92 -1.42 4.12 -7.66
N LYS A 93 -2.73 3.91 -7.71
CA LYS A 93 -3.39 3.32 -8.88
C LYS A 93 -3.14 4.25 -10.05
N ASP A 94 -2.67 3.70 -11.15
CA ASP A 94 -2.28 4.50 -12.29
C ASP A 94 -3.44 5.42 -12.71
N ARG A 95 -3.11 6.66 -13.10
CA ARG A 95 -4.15 7.55 -13.63
C ARG A 95 -4.65 6.91 -14.93
N PRO A 96 -5.95 6.95 -15.24
CA PRO A 96 -6.36 6.62 -16.60
C PRO A 96 -5.52 7.49 -17.54
N ILE A 97 -4.86 6.86 -18.51
CA ILE A 97 -4.13 7.55 -19.58
C ILE A 97 -5.13 8.56 -20.15
N THR A 98 -4.96 9.85 -19.85
CA THR A 98 -5.63 10.89 -20.61
C THR A 98 -4.93 10.90 -21.96
N ASN A 99 -5.45 10.11 -22.90
CA ASN A 99 -5.15 10.28 -24.31
C ASN A 99 -5.66 11.68 -24.72
N ASN A 100 -4.78 12.66 -24.59
CA ASN A 100 -4.89 13.91 -25.33
C ASN A 100 -4.18 13.66 -26.67
N GLY A 101 -4.97 13.36 -27.69
CA GLY A 101 -4.56 13.16 -29.08
C GLY A 101 -5.76 12.79 -29.93
#